data_AF-A0A0K0EBW7-F1
#
_entry.id   AF-A0A0K0EBW7-F1
#
_cell.length_a   1.000
_cell.length_b   1.000
_cell.length_c   1.000
_cell.angle_alpha   90.00
_cell.angle_beta   90.00
_cell.angle_gamma   90.00
#
_symmetry.space_group_name_H-M   'P 1'
#
loop_
_entity.id
_entity.type
_entity.pdbx_description
1 polymer ?
#
loop_
_entity_poly.entity_id
_entity_poly.type
_entity_poly.pdbx_seq_one_letter_code
_entity_poly.pdbx_strand_id
1 'polypeptide(L)'
;MDMSILEFKNEHEEDTGQSADILYGANGCFNDYAKSLGIKYVFTIEIESRKMYNFGFMIPKSYISKLAEETFAGILVVSQRISKENIVEKIYIKS
;
A
#
# COMPACT_ATOMS: atom_id res chain seq x y z
N MET A 1 14.84 8.14 -15.55
CA MET A 1 13.67 8.33 -14.69
C MET A 1 14.17 8.94 -13.41
N ASP A 2 13.74 10.17 -13.14
CA ASP A 2 14.23 11.02 -12.07
C ASP A 2 13.89 10.40 -10.70
N MET A 3 14.86 10.45 -9.77
CA MET A 3 14.73 9.95 -8.38
C MET A 3 13.83 10.83 -7.52
N SER A 4 13.29 11.92 -8.07
CA SER A 4 12.43 12.89 -7.39
C SER A 4 11.10 12.34 -6.90
N ILE A 5 10.60 11.21 -7.41
CA ILE A 5 9.40 10.55 -6.83
C ILE A 5 9.73 9.86 -5.49
N LEU A 6 10.98 9.45 -5.29
CA LEU A 6 11.40 8.76 -4.05
C LEU A 6 11.60 9.72 -2.87
N GLU A 7 11.67 11.03 -3.12
CA GLU A 7 11.73 12.07 -2.08
C GLU A 7 10.35 12.60 -1.70
N PHE A 8 9.27 11.85 -1.96
CA PHE A 8 8.06 12.04 -1.17
C PHE A 8 8.38 11.55 0.25
N LYS A 9 8.95 12.44 1.06
CA LYS A 9 9.07 12.25 2.50
C LYS A 9 7.65 12.04 3.02
N ASN A 10 7.28 10.78 3.21
CA ASN A 10 6.16 10.45 4.07
C ASN A 10 6.52 11.07 5.43
N GLU A 11 5.82 12.13 5.82
CA GLU A 11 5.95 12.73 7.16
C GLU A 11 5.52 11.74 8.27
N HIS A 12 5.03 10.58 7.87
CA HIS A 12 4.43 9.55 8.70
C HIS A 12 5.04 8.19 8.38
N GLU A 13 5.58 7.54 9.41
CA GLU A 13 5.92 6.13 9.35
C GLU A 13 4.59 5.34 9.35
N GLU A 14 4.45 4.38 8.45
CA GLU A 14 3.33 3.45 8.44
C GLU A 14 3.82 2.10 8.98
N ASP A 15 3.02 1.48 9.84
CA ASP A 15 3.33 0.14 10.33
C ASP A 15 3.03 -0.87 9.20
N THR A 16 4.00 -1.74 8.89
CA THR A 16 3.88 -2.70 7.78
C THR A 16 4.06 -4.13 8.26
N GLY A 17 3.21 -5.06 7.80
CA GLY A 17 3.21 -6.44 8.29
C GLY A 17 1.88 -7.16 8.06
N GLN A 18 1.67 -8.26 8.78
CA GLN A 18 0.41 -9.01 8.75
C GLN A 18 -0.69 -8.20 9.43
N SER A 19 -1.87 -8.12 8.81
CA SER A 19 -3.01 -7.37 9.37
C SER A 19 -3.46 -7.91 10.72
N ALA A 20 -3.34 -9.23 10.94
CA ALA A 20 -3.69 -9.84 12.23
C ALA A 20 -2.76 -9.41 13.38
N ASP A 21 -1.50 -9.11 13.08
CA ASP A 21 -0.48 -8.70 14.08
C ASP A 21 -0.53 -7.20 14.36
N ILE A 22 -0.84 -6.39 13.34
CA ILE A 22 -0.84 -4.91 13.43
C ILE A 22 -2.20 -4.39 13.90
N LEU A 23 -3.29 -4.97 13.42
CA LEU A 23 -4.66 -4.54 13.76
C LEU A 23 -5.23 -5.50 14.81
N TYR A 24 -5.88 -6.56 14.34
CA TYR A 24 -6.51 -7.59 15.14
C TYR A 24 -6.80 -8.82 14.27
N GLY A 25 -6.91 -9.99 14.90
CA GLY A 25 -7.30 -11.21 14.21
C GLY A 25 -8.71 -11.12 13.63
N ALA A 26 -8.83 -11.23 12.31
CA ALA A 26 -10.09 -11.25 11.58
C ALA A 26 -10.05 -12.36 10.52
N ASN A 27 -11.20 -13.01 10.30
CA ASN A 27 -11.32 -14.10 9.33
C ASN A 27 -12.27 -13.70 8.19
N GLY A 28 -12.01 -14.22 6.99
CA GLY A 28 -12.89 -14.01 5.83
C GLY A 28 -12.72 -12.63 5.19
N CYS A 29 -11.58 -11.97 5.43
CA CYS A 29 -11.28 -10.70 4.82
C CYS A 29 -10.98 -10.87 3.32
N PHE A 30 -11.18 -9.82 2.53
CA PHE A 30 -10.96 -9.86 1.08
C PHE A 30 -9.54 -10.30 0.72
N ASN A 31 -8.55 -9.85 1.48
CA ASN A 31 -7.15 -10.21 1.28
C ASN A 31 -6.90 -11.71 1.47
N ASP A 32 -7.53 -12.36 2.46
CA ASP A 32 -7.45 -13.81 2.65
C ASP A 32 -8.04 -14.57 1.46
N TYR A 33 -9.21 -14.12 0.98
CA TYR A 33 -9.84 -14.69 -0.20
C TYR A 33 -8.96 -14.52 -1.45
N ALA A 34 -8.47 -13.32 -1.73
CA ALA A 34 -7.59 -13.06 -2.87
C ALA A 34 -6.29 -13.89 -2.81
N LYS A 35 -5.71 -14.06 -1.62
CA LYS A 35 -4.56 -14.94 -1.39
C LYS A 35 -4.89 -16.40 -1.68
N SER A 36 -6.08 -16.88 -1.29
CA SER A 36 -6.54 -18.25 -1.57
C SER A 36 -6.65 -18.57 -3.07
N LEU A 37 -6.85 -17.55 -3.91
CA LEU A 37 -6.85 -17.67 -5.38
C LEU A 37 -5.44 -17.67 -6.01
N GLY A 38 -4.37 -17.60 -5.20
CA GLY A 38 -2.99 -17.61 -5.69
C GLY A 38 -2.46 -16.25 -6.15
N ILE A 39 -3.14 -15.14 -5.83
CA ILE A 39 -2.64 -13.79 -6.14
C ILE A 39 -1.41 -13.51 -5.26
N LYS A 40 -0.25 -13.34 -5.90
CA LYS A 40 1.05 -13.20 -5.21
C LYS A 40 1.10 -11.98 -4.29
N TYR A 41 0.67 -10.82 -4.77
CA TYR A 41 0.69 -9.56 -4.02
C TYR A 41 -0.73 -9.11 -3.71
N VAL A 42 -1.05 -9.05 -2.43
CA VAL A 42 -2.35 -8.62 -1.90
C VAL A 42 -2.06 -7.79 -0.66
N PHE A 43 -2.62 -6.60 -0.59
CA PHE A 43 -2.38 -5.64 0.48
C PHE A 43 -3.70 -5.07 0.98
N THR A 44 -3.74 -4.76 2.26
CA THR A 44 -4.76 -3.88 2.87
C THR A 44 -4.05 -2.57 3.18
N ILE A 45 -4.62 -1.45 2.74
CA ILE A 45 -4.11 -0.12 3.04
C ILE A 45 -5.14 0.54 3.94
N GLU A 46 -4.75 0.78 5.20
CA GLU A 46 -5.54 1.58 6.13
C GLU A 46 -5.14 3.04 5.96
N ILE A 47 -6.06 3.84 5.44
CA ILE A 47 -5.79 5.25 5.17
C ILE A 47 -6.00 6.03 6.48
N GLU A 48 -4.91 6.21 7.23
CA GLU A 48 -4.88 7.09 8.39
C GLU A 48 -3.74 8.11 8.29
N SER A 49 -4.00 9.34 8.75
CA SER A 49 -2.91 10.18 9.25
C SER A 49 -2.92 10.03 10.75
N ARG A 50 -1.78 9.69 11.37
CA ARG A 50 -1.64 9.73 12.84
C ARG A 50 -1.92 11.12 13.46
N LYS A 51 -2.10 12.17 12.64
CA LYS A 51 -2.58 13.50 13.07
C LYS A 51 -4.11 13.69 12.93
N MET A 52 -4.80 12.75 12.27
CA MET A 52 -6.24 12.74 12.02
C MET A 52 -7.03 11.80 12.95
N TYR A 53 -6.43 11.28 14.03
CA TYR A 53 -7.13 10.42 15.01
C TYR A 53 -8.48 10.99 15.50
N ASN A 54 -8.66 12.32 15.46
CA ASN A 54 -9.90 12.97 15.88
C ASN A 54 -11.02 12.99 14.83
N PHE A 55 -10.74 12.66 13.57
CA PHE A 55 -11.73 12.70 12.49
C PHE A 55 -12.36 11.34 12.21
N GLY A 56 -11.64 10.24 12.48
CA GLY A 56 -12.09 8.89 12.12
C GLY A 56 -12.52 8.86 10.64
N PHE A 57 -13.77 8.45 10.39
CA PHE A 57 -14.34 8.41 9.04
C PHE A 57 -14.72 9.79 8.45
N MET A 58 -14.74 10.85 9.24
CA MET A 58 -15.20 12.19 8.85
C MET A 58 -14.04 13.14 8.54
N ILE A 59 -13.39 12.92 7.40
CA ILE A 59 -12.22 13.69 6.97
C ILE A 59 -12.65 15.07 6.43
N PRO A 60 -12.06 16.18 6.88
CA PRO A 60 -12.35 17.49 6.30
C PRO A 60 -11.90 17.55 4.85
N LYS A 61 -12.70 18.19 3.99
CA LYS A 61 -12.45 18.29 2.53
C LYS A 61 -11.04 18.77 2.19
N SER A 62 -10.44 19.64 3.00
CA SER A 62 -9.09 20.17 2.82
C SER A 62 -7.98 19.11 2.87
N TYR A 63 -8.23 17.94 3.46
CA TYR A 63 -7.24 16.87 3.60
C TYR A 63 -7.32 15.81 2.48
N ILE A 64 -8.42 15.79 1.70
CA ILE A 64 -8.67 14.72 0.72
C ILE A 64 -7.55 14.62 -0.31
N SER A 65 -7.15 15.74 -0.93
CA SER A 65 -6.11 15.73 -1.97
C SER A 65 -4.77 15.26 -1.43
N LYS A 66 -4.34 15.77 -0.26
CA LYS A 66 -3.07 15.40 0.37
C LYS A 66 -3.02 13.89 0.66
N LEU A 67 -4.09 13.35 1.25
CA LEU A 67 -4.19 11.94 1.61
C LEU A 67 -4.18 11.02 0.37
N ALA A 68 -4.86 11.45 -0.70
CA ALA A 68 -4.87 10.72 -1.97
C ALA A 68 -3.49 10.71 -2.63
N GLU A 69 -2.78 11.85 -2.64
CA GLU A 69 -1.43 11.96 -3.18
C GLU A 69 -0.44 11.07 -2.41
N GLU A 70 -0.48 11.11 -1.07
CA GLU A 70 0.34 10.26 -0.18
C GLU A 70 0.06 8.77 -0.43
N THR A 71 -1.20 8.35 -0.38
CA THR A 71 -1.60 6.95 -0.60
C THR A 71 -1.18 6.47 -1.99
N PHE A 72 -1.39 7.30 -3.03
CA PHE A 72 -1.08 6.93 -4.40
C PHE A 72 0.42 6.80 -4.65
N ALA A 73 1.25 7.63 -4.01
CA ALA A 73 2.70 7.51 -4.09
C ALA A 73 3.19 6.12 -3.61
N GLY A 74 2.63 5.62 -2.50
CA GLY A 74 2.92 4.27 -2.00
C GLY A 74 2.52 3.18 -2.99
N ILE A 75 1.31 3.28 -3.58
CA ILE A 75 0.83 2.34 -4.61
C ILE A 75 1.76 2.33 -5.83
N LEU A 76 2.26 3.50 -6.26
CA LEU A 76 3.18 3.60 -7.39
C LEU A 76 4.51 2.88 -7.12
N VAL A 77 5.09 3.05 -5.93
CA VAL A 77 6.36 2.39 -5.56
C VAL A 77 6.21 0.86 -5.58
N VAL A 78 5.14 0.33 -4.98
CA VAL A 78 4.86 -1.11 -4.98
C VAL A 78 4.61 -1.63 -6.39
N SER A 79 3.80 -0.91 -7.18
CA SER A 79 3.50 -1.28 -8.57
C SER A 79 4.75 -1.33 -9.44
N GLN A 80 5.66 -0.37 -9.28
CA GLN A 80 6.94 -0.36 -9.99
C GLN A 80 7.83 -1.54 -9.57
N ARG A 81 7.88 -1.88 -8.27
CA ARG A 81 8.65 -3.02 -7.78
C ARG A 81 8.13 -4.34 -8.36
N ILE A 82 6.82 -4.56 -8.31
CA ILE A 82 6.16 -5.75 -8.87
C ILE A 82 6.40 -5.84 -10.39
N SER A 83 6.28 -4.71 -11.10
CA SER A 83 6.50 -4.67 -12.55
C SER A 83 7.93 -5.08 -12.91
N LYS A 84 8.93 -4.60 -12.16
CA LYS A 84 10.34 -5.00 -12.35
C LYS A 84 10.55 -6.50 -12.10
N GLU A 85 9.95 -7.04 -11.04
CA GLU A 85 10.04 -8.47 -10.73
C GLU A 85 9.44 -9.34 -11.83
N ASN A 86 8.26 -8.99 -12.35
CA ASN A 86 7.62 -9.71 -13.45
C ASN A 86 8.43 -9.67 -14.76
N ILE A 87 9.15 -8.58 -15.04
CA ILE A 87 10.05 -8.51 -16.19
C ILE A 87 11.22 -9.48 -16.01
N VAL A 88 11.80 -9.52 -14.82
CA VAL A 88 12.91 -10.41 -14.48
C VAL A 88 12.46 -11.88 -14.60
N GLU A 89 11.34 -12.28 -13.99
CA GLU A 89 10.81 -13.64 -14.11
C GLU A 89 10.60 -14.06 -15.58
N LYS A 90 10.08 -13.17 -16.43
CA LYS A 90 9.90 -13.44 -17.86
C LYS A 90 11.19 -13.66 -18.63
N ILE A 91 12.29 -13.02 -18.24
CA ILE A 91 13.60 -13.22 -18.87
C ILE A 91 14.13 -14.61 -18.53
N TYR A 92 14.07 -15.00 -17.25
CA TYR A 92 14.58 -16.29 -16.77
C TYR A 92 13.76 -17.51 -17.24
N ILE A 93 12.47 -17.35 -17.53
CA ILE A 93 11.63 -18.43 -18.08
C ILE A 93 11.88 -18.64 -19.59
N LYS A 94 12.45 -17.64 -20.29
CA LYS A 94 12.70 -17.69 -21.74
C LYS A 94 14.11 -18.14 -22.13
N SER A 95 15.02 -18.34 -21.17
CA SER A 95 16.38 -18.87 -21.35
C SER A 95 16.45 -20.35 -21.00
#